data_AF-A0AAF3J829-F1
#
_entry.id   AF-A0AAF3J829-F1
#
_cell.length_a   1.000
_cell.length_b   1.000
_cell.length_c   1.000
_cell.angle_alpha   90.00
_cell.angle_beta   90.00
_cell.angle_gamma   90.00
#
_symmetry.space_group_name_H-M   'P 1'
#
loop_
_entity.id
_entity.type
_entity.pdbx_description
1 polymer ?
#
loop_
_entity_poly.entity_id
_entity_poly.type
_entity_poly.pdbx_seq_one_letter_code
_entity_poly.pdbx_strand_id
1 'polypeptide(L)'
;ETLGNDLDEGDNEYVGLCKYALRFSKALLACARELETDRSSSLTRAKNILEIAFFASQERFETEYTAKLWLDAQRADCVANMVRRLVDHPDSWPLRDRFQVDFLLSIAPRGLQLAFISLSNTHF
;
A
#
# COMPACT_ATOMS: atom_id res chain seq x y z
N GLU A 1 -25.16 -37.20 21.86
CA GLU A 1 -24.27 -36.03 21.88
C GLU A 1 -23.21 -36.19 20.81
N THR A 2 -23.29 -35.37 19.76
CA THR A 2 -22.17 -35.04 18.87
C THR A 2 -22.59 -33.77 18.13
N LEU A 3 -22.52 -32.65 18.85
CA LEU A 3 -22.46 -31.32 18.28
C LEU A 3 -20.97 -30.98 18.23
N GLY A 4 -20.42 -30.80 17.03
CA GLY A 4 -19.04 -30.32 16.92
C GLY A 4 -18.51 -30.35 15.49
N ASN A 5 -18.25 -29.14 14.99
CA ASN A 5 -17.23 -28.79 13.98
C ASN A 5 -17.64 -28.64 12.50
N ASP A 6 -18.69 -27.87 12.19
CA ASP A 6 -18.91 -27.34 10.83
C ASP A 6 -19.03 -25.80 10.77
N LEU A 7 -18.33 -25.06 11.64
CA LEU A 7 -18.33 -23.59 11.62
C LEU A 7 -16.91 -23.04 11.82
N ASP A 8 -16.01 -23.12 10.82
CA ASP A 8 -14.77 -22.31 10.88
C ASP A 8 -14.02 -22.07 9.55
N GLU A 9 -14.69 -22.03 8.39
CA GLU A 9 -14.01 -21.63 7.13
C GLU A 9 -14.64 -20.41 6.44
N GLY A 10 -15.93 -20.13 6.64
CA GLY A 10 -16.62 -19.00 6.01
C GLY A 10 -16.30 -17.64 6.64
N ASP A 11 -16.05 -17.57 7.95
CA ASP A 11 -15.89 -16.29 8.68
C ASP A 11 -14.58 -15.57 8.34
N ASN A 12 -13.55 -16.29 7.90
CA ASN A 12 -12.24 -15.72 7.59
C ASN A 12 -12.25 -14.86 6.31
N GLU A 13 -13.02 -15.26 5.30
CA GLU A 13 -13.13 -14.54 4.02
C GLU A 13 -13.88 -13.21 4.19
N TYR A 14 -15.00 -13.22 4.92
CA TYR A 14 -15.77 -12.00 5.22
C TYR A 14 -15.02 -11.03 6.13
N VAL A 15 -14.24 -11.54 7.10
CA VAL A 15 -13.36 -10.71 7.92
C VAL A 15 -12.25 -10.08 7.07
N GLY A 16 -11.70 -10.82 6.10
CA GLY A 16 -10.75 -10.30 5.11
C GLY A 16 -11.37 -9.17 4.27
N LEU A 17 -12.53 -9.40 3.68
CA LEU A 17 -13.27 -8.43 2.87
C LEU A 17 -13.61 -7.15 3.66
N CYS A 18 -14.08 -7.29 4.90
CA CYS A 18 -14.36 -6.15 5.79
C CYS A 18 -13.09 -5.35 6.11
N LYS A 19 -11.95 -6.01 6.37
CA LYS A 19 -10.66 -5.33 6.60
C LYS A 19 -10.18 -4.58 5.36
N TYR A 20 -10.34 -5.15 4.17
CA TYR A 20 -10.01 -4.48 2.91
C TYR A 20 -10.92 -3.27 2.66
N ALA A 21 -12.23 -3.43 2.80
CA ALA A 21 -13.19 -2.35 2.66
C ALA A 21 -12.87 -1.18 3.60
N LEU A 22 -12.70 -1.45 4.90
CA LEU A 22 -12.38 -0.42 5.90
C LEU A 22 -11.05 0.29 5.61
N ARG A 23 -10.01 -0.44 5.18
CA ARG A 23 -8.70 0.14 4.84
C ARG A 23 -8.77 1.06 3.64
N PHE A 24 -9.42 0.63 2.55
CA PHE A 24 -9.57 1.46 1.36
C PHE A 24 -10.47 2.66 1.65
N SER A 25 -11.52 2.50 2.45
CA SER A 25 -12.35 3.63 2.87
C SER A 25 -11.57 4.64 3.72
N LYS A 26 -10.66 4.19 4.60
CA LYS A 26 -9.75 5.07 5.36
C LYS A 26 -8.76 5.81 4.46
N ALA A 27 -8.18 5.12 3.48
CA ALA A 27 -7.29 5.74 2.50
C ALA A 27 -8.02 6.79 1.64
N LEU A 28 -9.22 6.47 1.15
CA LEU A 28 -10.06 7.39 0.38
C LEU A 28 -10.44 8.63 1.18
N LEU A 29 -10.79 8.48 2.46
CA LEU A 29 -11.06 9.62 3.35
C LEU A 29 -9.82 10.49 3.56
N ALA A 30 -8.65 9.89 3.75
CA ALA A 30 -7.39 10.62 3.86
C ALA A 30 -7.04 11.37 2.56
N CYS A 31 -7.29 10.76 1.40
CA CYS A 31 -7.15 11.42 0.11
C CYS A 31 -8.09 12.61 -0.03
N ALA A 32 -9.38 12.45 0.30
CA ALA A 32 -10.34 13.54 0.25
C ALA A 32 -9.86 14.75 1.07
N ARG A 33 -9.36 14.51 2.29
CA ARG A 33 -8.78 15.56 3.14
C ARG A 33 -7.58 16.25 2.52
N GLU A 34 -6.64 15.53 1.91
CA GLU A 34 -5.51 16.17 1.23
C GLU A 34 -5.97 16.96 -0.01
N LEU A 35 -6.93 16.44 -0.77
CA LEU A 35 -7.48 17.10 -1.96
C LEU A 35 -8.29 18.36 -1.64
N GLU A 36 -8.93 18.41 -0.47
CA GLU A 36 -9.58 19.62 0.06
C GLU A 36 -8.56 20.70 0.43
N THR A 37 -7.29 20.34 0.63
CA THR A 37 -6.25 21.36 0.84
C THR A 37 -5.95 22.05 -0.49
N ASP A 38 -6.19 23.36 -0.56
CA ASP A 38 -5.86 24.21 -1.72
C ASP A 38 -4.34 24.45 -1.81
N ARG A 39 -3.60 23.36 -2.03
CA ARG A 39 -2.14 23.32 -2.12
C ARG A 39 -1.75 22.60 -3.40
N SER A 40 -0.72 23.09 -4.07
CA SER A 40 -0.16 22.45 -5.26
C SER A 40 0.35 21.01 -5.03
N SER A 41 0.56 20.61 -3.78
CA SER A 41 1.01 19.27 -3.40
C SER A 41 -0.10 18.28 -3.04
N SER A 42 -1.37 18.71 -3.01
CA SER A 42 -2.51 17.88 -2.58
C SER A 42 -2.65 16.60 -3.39
N LEU A 43 -2.58 16.71 -4.73
CA LEU A 43 -2.64 15.56 -5.64
C LEU A 43 -1.50 14.56 -5.39
N THR A 44 -0.26 15.06 -5.26
CA THR A 44 0.90 14.20 -4.96
C THR A 44 0.76 13.49 -3.62
N ARG A 45 0.24 14.17 -2.59
CA ARG A 45 0.00 13.57 -1.27
C ARG A 45 -1.11 12.54 -1.31
N ALA A 46 -2.23 12.84 -1.99
CA ALA A 46 -3.32 11.91 -2.17
C ALA A 46 -2.88 10.65 -2.94
N LYS A 47 -2.07 10.81 -4.00
CA LYS A 47 -1.43 9.69 -4.72
C LYS A 47 -0.59 8.84 -3.76
N ASN A 48 0.31 9.46 -2.99
CA ASN A 48 1.18 8.73 -2.07
C ASN A 48 0.38 7.95 -1.01
N ILE A 49 -0.73 8.51 -0.52
CA ILE A 49 -1.64 7.84 0.43
C ILE A 49 -2.22 6.57 -0.21
N LEU A 50 -2.74 6.64 -1.44
CA LEU A 50 -3.27 5.48 -2.15
C LEU A 50 -2.20 4.42 -2.39
N GLU A 51 -1.02 4.84 -2.84
CA GLU A 51 0.08 3.92 -3.15
C GLU A 51 0.58 3.19 -1.91
N ILE A 52 0.73 3.86 -0.76
CA ILE A 52 1.04 3.19 0.52
C ILE A 52 -0.08 2.26 0.93
N ALA A 53 -1.32 2.74 0.84
CA ALA A 53 -2.48 1.93 1.17
C ALA A 53 -2.61 0.72 0.25
N PHE A 54 -1.94 0.67 -0.91
CA PHE A 54 -1.97 -0.48 -1.82
C PHE A 54 -0.73 -1.37 -1.70
N PHE A 55 0.48 -0.79 -1.69
CA PHE A 55 1.76 -1.51 -1.76
C PHE A 55 2.50 -1.67 -0.42
N ALA A 56 2.18 -0.89 0.60
CA ALA A 56 2.96 -0.82 1.85
C ALA A 56 2.07 -0.82 3.11
N SER A 57 0.90 -1.44 3.05
CA SER A 57 -0.16 -1.25 4.06
C SER A 57 0.11 -1.83 5.44
N GLN A 58 1.00 -2.82 5.54
CA GLN A 58 1.34 -3.46 6.81
C GLN A 58 2.59 -2.84 7.44
N GLU A 59 3.19 -1.88 6.73
CA GLU A 59 4.45 -1.28 7.11
C GLU A 59 4.22 -0.05 7.98
N ARG A 60 5.19 0.20 8.86
CA ARG A 60 5.18 1.37 9.73
C ARG A 60 6.38 2.23 9.42
N PHE A 61 6.10 3.50 9.14
CA PHE A 61 7.12 4.48 8.76
C PHE A 61 7.18 5.57 9.84
N GLU A 62 7.66 5.19 11.03
CA GLU A 62 7.76 6.09 12.18
C GLU A 62 8.73 7.24 11.89
N THR A 63 9.82 6.94 11.19
CA THR A 63 10.84 7.92 10.80
C THR A 63 11.09 7.91 9.30
N GLU A 64 11.63 9.01 8.77
CA GLU A 64 12.10 9.09 7.39
C GLU A 64 13.23 8.07 7.14
N TYR A 65 14.06 7.79 8.15
CA TYR A 65 15.13 6.80 8.05
C TYR A 65 14.58 5.37 7.88
N THR A 66 13.58 4.97 8.69
CA THR A 66 12.91 3.67 8.53
C THR A 66 12.22 3.54 7.19
N ALA A 67 11.61 4.63 6.69
CA ALA A 67 11.03 4.69 5.35
C ALA A 67 12.09 4.49 4.26
N LYS A 68 13.27 5.10 4.42
CA LYS A 68 14.39 4.93 3.49
C LYS A 68 14.88 3.48 3.46
N LEU A 69 15.13 2.88 4.61
CA LEU A 69 15.60 1.48 4.68
C LEU A 69 14.63 0.52 3.99
N TRP A 70 13.33 0.70 4.23
CA TRP A 70 12.31 -0.10 3.58
C TRP A 70 12.29 0.12 2.06
N LEU A 71 12.35 1.37 1.58
CA LEU A 71 12.40 1.65 0.15
C LEU A 71 13.62 1.06 -0.54
N ASP A 72 14.79 1.16 0.10
CA ASP A 72 16.03 0.63 -0.47
C ASP A 72 15.95 -0.91 -0.59
N ALA A 73 15.40 -1.60 0.42
CA ALA A 73 15.15 -3.04 0.37
C ALA A 73 14.13 -3.40 -0.73
N GLN A 74 12.97 -2.73 -0.77
CA GLN A 74 11.93 -3.01 -1.76
C GLN A 74 12.38 -2.72 -3.20
N ARG A 75 13.22 -1.71 -3.42
CA ARG A 75 13.81 -1.42 -4.73
C ARG A 75 14.76 -2.53 -5.17
N ALA A 76 15.59 -3.05 -4.27
CA ALA A 76 16.46 -4.18 -4.56
C ALA A 76 15.65 -5.44 -4.93
N ASP A 77 14.63 -5.76 -4.12
CA ASP A 77 13.74 -6.89 -4.38
C ASP A 77 12.96 -6.73 -5.69
N CYS A 78 12.50 -5.51 -5.98
CA CYS A 78 11.83 -5.18 -7.23
C CYS A 78 12.72 -5.49 -8.43
N VAL A 79 13.98 -5.02 -8.44
CA VAL A 79 14.92 -5.30 -9.52
C VAL A 79 15.17 -6.80 -9.68
N ALA A 80 15.35 -7.54 -8.58
CA ALA A 80 15.52 -8.99 -8.63
C ALA A 80 14.29 -9.69 -9.24
N ASN A 81 13.09 -9.24 -8.88
CA ASN A 81 11.83 -9.77 -9.41
C ASN A 81 11.64 -9.42 -10.89
N MET A 82 12.03 -8.21 -11.31
CA MET A 82 12.01 -7.77 -12.70
C MET A 82 12.91 -8.65 -13.57
N VAL A 83 14.17 -8.88 -13.13
CA VAL A 83 15.12 -9.72 -13.86
C VAL A 83 14.60 -11.14 -14.00
N ARG A 84 14.06 -11.73 -12.91
CA ARG A 84 13.49 -13.07 -12.95
C ARG A 84 12.32 -13.18 -13.93
N ARG A 85 11.40 -12.20 -13.91
CA ARG A 85 10.27 -12.17 -14.85
C ARG A 85 10.71 -12.00 -16.30
N LEU A 86 11.73 -11.19 -16.57
CA LEU A 86 12.27 -11.04 -17.93
C LEU A 86 12.83 -12.37 -18.47
N VAL A 87 13.39 -13.21 -17.59
CA VAL A 87 13.87 -14.54 -17.94
C VAL A 87 12.72 -15.53 -18.15
N ASP A 88 11.75 -15.56 -17.22
CA ASP A 88 10.69 -16.57 -17.23
C ASP A 88 9.57 -16.25 -18.24
N HIS A 89 9.20 -14.98 -18.37
CA HIS A 89 8.02 -14.50 -19.09
C HIS A 89 8.28 -13.14 -19.78
N PRO A 90 9.16 -13.07 -20.79
CA PRO A 90 9.60 -11.81 -21.40
C PRO A 90 8.46 -10.96 -21.99
N ASP A 91 7.39 -11.58 -22.46
CA ASP A 91 6.28 -10.89 -23.13
C ASP A 91 5.14 -10.46 -22.19
N SER A 92 5.23 -10.79 -20.89
CA SER A 92 4.13 -10.56 -19.94
C SER A 92 4.58 -9.75 -18.73
N TRP A 93 4.08 -8.51 -18.64
CA TRP A 93 4.27 -7.65 -17.48
C TRP A 93 2.93 -7.21 -16.90
N PRO A 94 2.50 -7.77 -15.76
CA PRO A 94 1.23 -7.42 -15.14
C PRO A 94 1.14 -5.92 -14.83
N LEU A 95 -0.04 -5.33 -15.04
CA LEU A 95 -0.27 -3.91 -14.79
C LEU A 95 0.06 -3.50 -13.34
N ARG A 96 -0.26 -4.38 -12.38
CA ARG A 96 0.07 -4.19 -10.96
C ARG A 96 1.57 -3.97 -10.73
N ASP A 97 2.40 -4.74 -11.43
CA ASP A 97 3.85 -4.69 -11.26
C ASP A 97 4.44 -3.42 -11.88
N ARG A 98 3.83 -2.91 -12.96
CA ARG A 98 4.19 -1.59 -13.53
C ARG A 98 3.92 -0.47 -12.51
N PHE A 99 2.72 -0.45 -11.93
CA PHE A 99 2.40 0.53 -10.89
C PHE A 99 3.28 0.40 -9.64
N GLN A 100 3.68 -0.82 -9.28
CA GLN A 100 4.61 -1.01 -8.17
C GLN A 100 5.99 -0.41 -8.47
N VAL A 101 6.50 -0.60 -9.69
CA VAL A 101 7.75 0.04 -10.14
C VAL A 101 7.63 1.55 -10.12
N ASP A 102 6.55 2.10 -10.69
CA ASP A 102 6.30 3.55 -10.71
C ASP A 102 6.23 4.14 -9.31
N PHE A 103 5.55 3.46 -8.38
CA PHE A 103 5.52 3.83 -6.96
C PHE A 103 6.94 3.85 -6.36
N LEU A 104 7.68 2.74 -6.47
CA LEU A 104 9.01 2.61 -5.88
C LEU A 104 10.01 3.62 -6.45
N LEU A 105 9.89 3.98 -7.73
CA LEU A 105 10.76 4.97 -8.37
C LEU A 105 10.36 6.41 -8.03
N SER A 106 9.07 6.71 -7.90
CA SER A 106 8.58 8.08 -7.73
C SER A 106 8.55 8.57 -6.28
N ILE A 107 8.36 7.68 -5.30
CA ILE A 107 8.21 8.11 -3.91
C ILE A 107 9.56 8.36 -3.22
N ALA A 108 9.67 9.49 -2.53
CA ALA A 108 10.79 9.79 -1.64
C ALA A 108 10.51 9.29 -0.21
N PRO A 109 11.54 8.96 0.59
CA PRO A 109 11.36 8.52 1.98
C PRO A 109 10.48 9.45 2.82
N ARG A 110 10.67 10.77 2.68
CA ARG A 110 9.82 11.78 3.33
C ARG A 110 8.36 11.69 2.89
N GLY A 111 8.11 11.50 1.59
CA GLY A 111 6.76 11.34 1.04
C GLY A 111 6.06 10.10 1.58
N LEU A 112 6.82 9.01 1.75
CA LEU A 112 6.35 7.76 2.33
C LEU A 112 5.95 7.95 3.81
N GLN A 113 6.84 8.57 4.60
CA GLN A 113 6.58 8.86 6.02
C GLN A 113 5.35 9.76 6.19
N LEU A 114 5.23 10.84 5.42
CA LEU A 114 4.11 11.77 5.53
C LEU A 114 2.77 11.12 5.18
N ALA A 115 2.72 10.34 4.10
CA ALA A 115 1.49 9.64 3.72
C ALA A 115 1.09 8.57 4.76
N PHE A 116 2.05 7.90 5.40
CA PHE A 116 1.78 7.01 6.54
C PHE A 116 1.19 7.76 7.74
N ILE A 117 1.71 8.95 8.07
CA ILE A 117 1.17 9.79 9.15
C ILE A 117 -0.26 10.22 8.81
N SER A 118 -0.51 10.72 7.59
CA SER A 118 -1.85 11.12 7.14
C SER A 118 -2.85 9.95 7.21
N LEU A 119 -2.42 8.76 6.79
CA LEU A 119 -3.24 7.56 6.89
C LEU A 119 -3.49 7.20 8.36
N SER A 120 -2.46 7.16 9.21
CA SER A 120 -2.58 6.78 10.63
C SER A 120 -3.55 7.68 11.39
N ASN A 121 -3.51 8.99 11.14
CA ASN A 121 -4.34 10.01 11.78
C ASN A 121 -5.80 10.05 11.26
N THR A 122 -6.13 9.24 10.26
CA THR A 122 -7.50 9.18 9.74
C THR A 122 -8.33 8.19 10.56
N HIS A 123 -9.22 8.72 11.39
CA HIS A 123 -10.20 7.95 12.16
C HIS A 123 -11.58 8.06 11.50
N PHE A 124 -12.34 6.97 11.56
CA PHE A 124 -13.77 6.92 11.23
C PHE A 124 -14.59 7.50 12.37
#